data_AF-B4D3B2-F1
#
_entry.id   AF-B4D3B2-F1
#
_cell.length_a   1.000
_cell.length_b   1.000
_cell.length_c   1.000
_cell.angle_alpha   90.00
_cell.angle_beta   90.00
_cell.angle_gamma   90.00
#
_symmetry.space_group_name_H-M   'P 1'
#
loop_
_entity.id
_entity.type
_entity.pdbx_description
1 polymer ?
#
loop_
_entity_poly.entity_id
_entity_poly.type
_entity_poly.pdbx_seq_one_letter_code
_entity_poly.pdbx_strand_id
1 'polypeptide(L)'
;MAGLIIKPRSRILHGHDWVYTSEVLKTFGQPANGDVVSLKDGQDRLIGSAIYNAQSQIVARRFSRQRQDLDLDFFQRRLKQAIDYRTRRNVDPRLCRLVWSESDGLPGVIVDRYGDHLVVQTLTLAMDQRKALLTEALQGLLQPKSIIERNDAPIRKAEGLELHTGVLAGTAPGPFEISVDGITFEIDLLQGQKTGFYLDQLPNYTAVAAHAKGRKVLDCFTNQGAFGPRLCQRPARARCKLSRSAPSASNSSAATPSATT
;
A
#
# COMPACT_ATOMS: atom_id res chain seq x y z
N MET A 1 -5.97 -30.72 1.34
CA MET A 1 -5.40 -29.37 1.51
C MET A 1 -4.30 -29.46 2.56
N ALA A 2 -3.11 -28.99 2.24
CA ALA A 2 -2.01 -28.90 3.20
C ALA A 2 -2.38 -27.94 4.34
N GLY A 3 -1.63 -27.99 5.45
CA GLY A 3 -1.96 -27.17 6.59
C GLY A 3 -0.91 -27.12 7.68
N LEU A 4 -1.16 -26.20 8.62
CA LEU A 4 -0.35 -25.97 9.80
C LEU A 4 -1.22 -26.20 11.04
N ILE A 5 -0.71 -26.99 11.97
CA ILE A 5 -1.21 -27.09 13.34
C ILE A 5 -0.44 -26.08 14.17
N ILE A 6 -1.17 -25.18 14.82
CA ILE A 6 -0.61 -24.07 15.59
C ILE A 6 -0.52 -24.44 17.07
N LYS A 7 0.57 -24.01 17.72
CA LYS A 7 0.77 -24.23 19.15
C LYS A 7 -0.35 -23.56 19.97
N PRO A 8 -0.75 -24.14 21.11
CA PRO A 8 -1.64 -23.48 22.04
C PRO A 8 -1.08 -22.12 22.49
N ARG A 9 -1.96 -21.14 22.75
CA ARG A 9 -1.62 -19.77 23.21
C ARG A 9 -0.85 -18.89 22.19
N SER A 10 -0.69 -19.32 20.95
CA SER A 10 -0.13 -18.48 19.89
C SER A 10 -1.00 -17.24 19.60
N ARG A 11 -0.38 -16.16 19.13
CA ARG A 11 -1.03 -14.84 18.99
C ARG A 11 -2.22 -14.87 18.03
N ILE A 12 -2.19 -15.76 17.05
CA ILE A 12 -3.29 -15.94 16.07
C ILE A 12 -4.62 -16.37 16.70
N LEU A 13 -4.57 -17.05 17.84
CA LEU A 13 -5.75 -17.44 18.63
C LEU A 13 -6.36 -16.24 19.38
N HIS A 14 -5.59 -15.15 19.53
CA HIS A 14 -5.99 -13.90 20.20
C HIS A 14 -6.27 -12.77 19.21
N GLY A 15 -6.48 -13.09 17.94
CA GLY A 15 -6.90 -12.12 16.91
C GLY A 15 -5.79 -11.63 15.98
N HIS A 16 -4.53 -11.99 16.23
CA HIS A 16 -3.45 -11.71 15.26
C HIS A 16 -3.66 -12.51 13.96
N ASP A 17 -3.10 -12.07 12.84
CA ASP A 17 -3.22 -12.78 11.55
C ASP A 17 -1.93 -13.48 11.11
N TRP A 18 -0.81 -13.18 11.74
CA TRP A 18 0.46 -13.82 11.42
C TRP A 18 0.74 -15.03 12.30
N VAL A 19 1.34 -16.03 11.69
CA VAL A 19 1.95 -17.19 12.33
C VAL A 19 3.44 -17.11 12.07
N TYR A 20 4.24 -17.11 13.13
CA TYR A 20 5.68 -17.22 13.04
C TYR A 20 6.13 -18.68 13.02
N THR A 21 7.31 -18.96 12.48
CA THR A 21 7.87 -20.34 12.43
C THR A 21 7.89 -21.01 13.81
N SER A 22 8.17 -20.25 14.87
CA SER A 22 8.19 -20.73 16.25
C SER A 22 6.80 -21.12 16.80
N GLU A 23 5.72 -20.66 16.19
CA GLU A 23 4.33 -20.93 16.58
C GLU A 23 3.74 -22.17 15.89
N VAL A 24 4.43 -22.74 14.89
CA VAL A 24 3.98 -23.96 14.21
C VAL A 24 4.33 -25.18 15.05
N LEU A 25 3.34 -26.00 15.35
CA LEU A 25 3.50 -27.29 16.03
C LEU A 25 3.79 -28.41 15.03
N LYS A 26 3.06 -28.44 13.91
CA LYS A 26 3.21 -29.46 12.87
C LYS A 26 2.75 -28.92 11.52
N THR A 27 3.47 -29.29 10.46
CA THR A 27 3.05 -29.08 9.07
C THR A 27 2.60 -30.41 8.48
N PHE A 28 1.51 -30.42 7.72
CA PHE A 28 1.01 -31.62 7.02
C PHE A 28 0.68 -31.33 5.56
N GLY A 29 0.84 -32.33 4.69
CA GLY A 29 0.54 -32.22 3.26
C GLY A 29 1.57 -31.46 2.42
N GLN A 30 2.77 -31.19 2.94
CA GLN A 30 3.92 -30.60 2.23
C GLN A 30 3.57 -29.38 1.34
N PRO A 31 3.11 -28.26 1.94
CA PRO A 31 2.76 -27.07 1.17
C PRO A 31 3.98 -26.45 0.49
N ALA A 32 3.81 -25.96 -0.74
CA ALA A 32 4.79 -25.16 -1.45
C ALA A 32 4.69 -23.68 -1.08
N ASN A 33 5.77 -22.92 -1.25
CA ASN A 33 5.76 -21.49 -0.99
C ASN A 33 4.78 -20.78 -1.95
N GLY A 34 3.89 -19.99 -1.38
CA GLY A 34 2.78 -19.35 -2.09
C GLY A 34 1.47 -20.11 -1.98
N ASP A 35 1.44 -21.33 -1.45
CA ASP A 35 0.18 -22.09 -1.34
C ASP A 35 -0.80 -21.48 -0.33
N VAL A 36 -2.09 -21.75 -0.58
CA VAL A 36 -3.14 -21.57 0.42
C VAL A 36 -3.18 -22.82 1.30
N VAL A 37 -3.04 -22.62 2.60
CA VAL A 37 -3.02 -23.68 3.60
C VAL A 37 -4.11 -23.50 4.63
N SER A 38 -4.57 -24.62 5.20
CA SER A 38 -5.47 -24.59 6.35
C SER A 38 -4.70 -24.39 7.65
N LEU A 39 -5.19 -23.50 8.51
CA LEU A 39 -4.69 -23.32 9.86
C LEU A 39 -5.60 -24.06 10.84
N LYS A 40 -5.02 -24.87 11.72
CA LYS A 40 -5.75 -25.62 12.75
C LYS A 40 -5.12 -25.45 14.13
N ASP A 41 -5.92 -25.59 15.18
CA ASP A 41 -5.43 -25.65 16.55
C ASP A 41 -4.95 -27.06 16.93
N GLY A 42 -4.44 -27.22 18.15
CA GLY A 42 -3.98 -28.51 18.68
C GLY A 42 -5.08 -29.57 18.84
N GLN A 43 -6.35 -29.21 18.70
CA GLN A 43 -7.52 -30.10 18.73
C GLN A 43 -8.08 -30.36 17.33
N ASP A 44 -7.31 -30.06 16.28
CA ASP A 44 -7.68 -30.19 14.86
C ASP A 44 -8.85 -29.30 14.41
N ARG A 45 -9.22 -28.27 15.19
CA ARG A 45 -10.28 -27.33 14.81
C ARG A 45 -9.74 -26.30 13.83
N LEU A 46 -10.53 -25.98 12.81
CA LEU A 46 -10.16 -25.00 11.80
C LEU A 46 -10.13 -23.58 12.39
N ILE A 47 -9.00 -22.90 12.24
CA ILE A 47 -8.79 -21.49 12.57
C ILE A 47 -9.02 -20.59 11.33
N GLY A 48 -8.75 -21.13 10.14
CA GLY A 48 -8.99 -20.44 8.87
C GLY A 48 -8.07 -20.87 7.73
N SER A 49 -8.03 -20.05 6.68
CA SER A 49 -7.12 -20.17 5.54
C SER A 49 -6.03 -19.10 5.61
N ALA A 50 -4.81 -19.49 5.24
CA ALA A 50 -3.64 -18.62 5.22
C ALA A 50 -2.79 -18.84 3.98
N ILE A 51 -2.02 -17.83 3.61
CA ILE A 51 -0.94 -17.97 2.63
C ILE A 51 0.32 -18.49 3.35
N TYR A 52 1.03 -19.42 2.73
CA TYR A 52 2.22 -20.06 3.30
C TYR A 52 3.50 -19.63 2.59
N ASN A 53 4.57 -19.38 3.34
CA ASN A 53 5.91 -19.19 2.80
C ASN A 53 6.99 -19.63 3.81
N ALA A 54 7.66 -20.75 3.54
CA ALA A 54 8.72 -21.29 4.40
C ALA A 54 9.98 -20.39 4.47
N GLN A 55 10.17 -19.49 3.50
CA GLN A 55 11.33 -18.59 3.45
C GLN A 55 11.14 -17.35 4.34
N SER A 56 9.90 -17.02 4.70
CA SER A 56 9.56 -15.87 5.52
C SER A 56 9.61 -16.21 7.01
N GLN A 57 10.01 -15.26 7.85
CA GLN A 57 9.85 -15.39 9.31
C GLN A 57 8.38 -15.51 9.71
N ILE A 58 7.51 -14.86 8.93
CA ILE A 58 6.06 -15.01 9.04
C ILE A 58 5.66 -16.13 8.09
N VAL A 59 5.76 -17.37 8.59
CA VAL A 59 5.56 -18.58 7.78
C VAL A 59 4.14 -18.70 7.22
N ALA A 60 3.15 -18.11 7.91
CA ALA A 60 1.81 -17.99 7.34
C ALA A 60 1.11 -16.68 7.74
N ARG A 61 0.30 -16.16 6.82
CA ARG A 61 -0.57 -15.00 7.06
C ARG A 61 -2.02 -15.39 6.77
N ARG A 62 -2.86 -15.38 7.80
CA ARG A 62 -4.29 -15.65 7.69
C ARG A 62 -4.97 -14.53 6.92
N PHE A 63 -5.81 -14.90 5.95
CA PHE A 63 -6.64 -13.96 5.19
C PHE A 63 -8.14 -14.27 5.30
N SER A 64 -8.48 -15.44 5.85
CA SER A 64 -9.86 -15.84 6.14
C SER A 64 -9.91 -16.68 7.41
N ARG A 65 -11.00 -16.53 8.19
CA ARG A 65 -11.32 -17.41 9.33
C ARG A 65 -12.07 -18.67 8.91
N GLN A 66 -12.46 -18.75 7.64
CA GLN A 66 -13.13 -19.90 7.04
C GLN A 66 -12.25 -20.48 5.94
N ARG A 67 -12.64 -21.64 5.41
CA ARG A 67 -12.02 -22.18 4.19
C ARG A 67 -12.30 -21.23 3.05
N GLN A 68 -11.23 -20.73 2.44
CA GLN A 68 -11.27 -19.78 1.34
C GLN A 68 -9.98 -19.94 0.55
N ASP A 69 -10.09 -19.93 -0.78
CA ASP A 69 -8.96 -19.83 -1.70
C ASP A 69 -8.80 -18.39 -2.22
N LEU A 70 -7.65 -18.11 -2.84
CA LEU A 70 -7.34 -16.82 -3.46
C LEU A 70 -7.82 -16.79 -4.92
N ASP A 71 -9.13 -16.87 -5.09
CA ASP A 71 -9.80 -16.79 -6.39
C ASP A 71 -10.29 -15.36 -6.71
N LEU A 72 -10.86 -15.18 -7.90
CA LEU A 72 -11.35 -13.88 -8.36
C LEU A 72 -12.47 -13.33 -7.44
N ASP A 73 -13.39 -14.20 -6.99
CA ASP A 73 -14.48 -13.81 -6.08
C ASP A 73 -13.92 -13.26 -4.75
N PHE A 74 -12.92 -13.92 -4.19
CA PHE A 74 -12.24 -13.44 -2.99
C PHE A 74 -11.69 -12.02 -3.17
N PHE A 75 -10.95 -11.79 -4.25
CA PHE A 75 -10.38 -10.46 -4.52
C PHE A 75 -11.48 -9.42 -4.73
N GLN A 76 -12.51 -9.72 -5.53
CA GLN A 76 -13.64 -8.81 -5.76
C GLN A 76 -14.34 -8.43 -4.45
N ARG A 77 -14.65 -9.41 -3.59
CA ARG A 77 -15.31 -9.15 -2.30
C ARG A 77 -14.44 -8.33 -1.36
N ARG A 78 -13.14 -8.64 -1.23
CA ARG A 78 -12.22 -7.91 -0.35
C ARG A 78 -11.96 -6.49 -0.83
N LEU A 79 -11.73 -6.31 -2.13
CA LEU A 79 -11.56 -4.98 -2.73
C LEU A 79 -12.81 -4.14 -2.56
N LYS A 80 -14.00 -4.71 -2.80
CA LYS A 80 -15.28 -4.01 -2.57
C LYS A 80 -15.43 -3.59 -1.11
N GLN A 81 -15.12 -4.46 -0.15
CA GLN A 81 -15.14 -4.12 1.27
C GLN A 81 -14.18 -2.97 1.61
N ALA A 82 -12.98 -2.98 1.03
CA ALA A 82 -11.99 -1.93 1.21
C ALA A 82 -12.48 -0.59 0.64
N ILE A 83 -13.05 -0.59 -0.58
CA ILE A 83 -13.68 0.58 -1.22
C ILE A 83 -14.82 1.12 -0.35
N ASP A 84 -15.78 0.27 0.01
CA ASP A 84 -16.95 0.65 0.82
C ASP A 84 -16.51 1.24 2.18
N TYR A 85 -15.43 0.72 2.78
CA TYR A 85 -14.85 1.29 3.99
C TYR A 85 -14.34 2.72 3.77
N ARG A 86 -13.57 2.99 2.71
CA ARG A 86 -13.07 4.36 2.41
C ARG A 86 -14.23 5.32 2.16
N THR A 87 -15.24 4.88 1.42
CA THR A 87 -16.46 5.66 1.18
C THR A 87 -17.16 6.03 2.49
N ARG A 88 -17.39 5.08 3.40
CA ARG A 88 -18.00 5.35 4.72
C ARG A 88 -17.16 6.26 5.61
N ARG A 89 -15.86 6.36 5.38
CA ARG A 89 -14.95 7.25 6.10
C ARG A 89 -14.78 8.61 5.43
N ASN A 90 -15.55 8.90 4.38
CA ASN A 90 -15.47 10.14 3.58
C ASN A 90 -14.05 10.42 3.07
N VAL A 91 -13.30 9.37 2.75
CA VAL A 91 -11.99 9.49 2.10
C VAL A 91 -12.22 9.78 0.62
N ASP A 92 -11.40 10.67 0.04
CA ASP A 92 -11.46 10.96 -1.39
C ASP A 92 -11.27 9.67 -2.21
N PRO A 93 -12.29 9.23 -2.98
CA PRO A 93 -12.22 7.98 -3.74
C PRO A 93 -11.28 8.06 -4.95
N ARG A 94 -10.82 9.26 -5.34
CA ARG A 94 -9.89 9.48 -6.44
C ARG A 94 -8.45 9.68 -5.96
N LEU A 95 -8.21 9.99 -4.69
CA LEU A 95 -6.86 10.16 -4.16
C LEU A 95 -6.73 9.55 -2.76
N CYS A 96 -6.44 8.26 -2.70
CA CYS A 96 -6.32 7.56 -1.43
C CYS A 96 -5.58 6.24 -1.52
N ARG A 97 -5.21 5.73 -0.35
CA ARG A 97 -4.86 4.32 -0.18
C ARG A 97 -6.13 3.48 -0.11
N LEU A 98 -6.40 2.75 -1.17
CA LEU A 98 -7.56 1.89 -1.31
C LEU A 98 -7.42 0.59 -0.51
N VAL A 99 -6.23 -0.01 -0.49
CA VAL A 99 -5.97 -1.27 0.22
C VAL A 99 -4.70 -1.14 1.05
N TRP A 100 -4.76 -1.61 2.30
CA TRP A 100 -3.67 -1.60 3.25
C TRP A 100 -3.46 -2.96 3.91
N SER A 101 -2.96 -3.91 3.11
CA SER A 101 -2.43 -5.19 3.56
C SER A 101 -3.42 -5.98 4.42
N GLU A 102 -2.98 -6.53 5.56
CA GLU A 102 -3.80 -7.31 6.48
C GLU A 102 -5.00 -6.53 7.04
N SER A 103 -4.90 -5.20 7.13
CA SER A 103 -6.00 -4.36 7.66
C SER A 103 -7.26 -4.45 6.79
N ASP A 104 -7.10 -4.77 5.50
CA ASP A 104 -8.19 -4.98 4.54
C ASP A 104 -8.37 -6.46 4.16
N GLY A 105 -7.74 -7.37 4.90
CA GLY A 105 -7.83 -8.80 4.65
C GLY A 105 -7.13 -9.27 3.37
N LEU A 106 -6.17 -8.49 2.86
CA LEU A 106 -5.34 -8.81 1.70
C LEU A 106 -3.84 -8.78 2.09
N PRO A 107 -3.32 -9.78 2.82
CA PRO A 107 -1.97 -9.74 3.40
C PRO A 107 -0.86 -9.48 2.36
N GLY A 108 -0.17 -8.36 2.51
CA GLY A 108 0.90 -7.91 1.62
C GLY A 108 0.44 -7.12 0.40
N VAL A 109 -0.86 -6.92 0.18
CA VAL A 109 -1.35 -6.11 -0.94
C VAL A 109 -1.52 -4.67 -0.51
N ILE A 110 -0.94 -3.74 -1.25
CA ILE A 110 -1.17 -2.30 -1.10
C ILE A 110 -1.69 -1.78 -2.43
N VAL A 111 -2.76 -0.99 -2.39
CA VAL A 111 -3.29 -0.33 -3.59
C VAL A 111 -3.49 1.13 -3.27
N ASP A 112 -2.74 2.00 -3.96
CA ASP A 112 -2.89 3.45 -3.93
C ASP A 112 -3.56 3.91 -5.23
N ARG A 113 -4.48 4.87 -5.12
CA ARG A 113 -5.23 5.42 -6.25
C ARG A 113 -4.90 6.89 -6.45
N TYR A 114 -4.60 7.22 -7.70
CA TYR A 114 -4.28 8.56 -8.19
C TYR A 114 -5.16 8.87 -9.42
N GLY A 115 -6.33 9.45 -9.17
CA GLY A 115 -7.37 9.67 -10.17
C GLY A 115 -7.82 8.37 -10.83
N ASP A 116 -7.50 8.26 -12.12
CA ASP A 116 -7.87 7.12 -12.95
C ASP A 116 -6.75 6.05 -13.00
N HIS A 117 -5.68 6.23 -12.21
CA HIS A 117 -4.51 5.34 -12.18
C HIS A 117 -4.39 4.64 -10.83
N LEU A 118 -4.00 3.37 -10.85
CA LEU A 118 -3.73 2.59 -9.64
C LEU A 118 -2.24 2.21 -9.57
N VAL A 119 -1.69 2.26 -8.36
CA VAL A 119 -0.39 1.70 -8.04
C VAL A 119 -0.60 0.55 -7.07
N VAL A 120 -0.09 -0.63 -7.44
CA VAL A 120 -0.22 -1.87 -6.69
C VAL A 120 1.16 -2.29 -6.19
N GLN A 121 1.21 -2.74 -4.94
CA GLN A 121 2.36 -3.48 -4.40
C GLN A 121 1.86 -4.83 -3.89
N THR A 122 2.58 -5.89 -4.23
CA THR A 122 2.39 -7.24 -3.74
C THR A 122 3.63 -7.61 -2.93
N LEU A 123 3.53 -7.65 -1.62
CA LEU A 123 4.68 -7.85 -0.73
C LEU A 123 4.83 -9.30 -0.26
N THR A 124 3.87 -10.17 -0.57
CA THR A 124 3.87 -11.59 -0.20
C THR A 124 3.86 -12.45 -1.47
N LEU A 125 4.59 -13.56 -1.46
CA LEU A 125 4.74 -14.44 -2.63
C LEU A 125 3.40 -14.91 -3.18
N ALA A 126 2.50 -15.31 -2.27
CA ALA A 126 1.18 -15.81 -2.66
C ALA A 126 0.35 -14.75 -3.40
N MET A 127 0.39 -13.49 -2.98
CA MET A 127 -0.36 -12.42 -3.65
C MET A 127 0.30 -12.02 -4.97
N ASP A 128 1.64 -12.05 -5.04
CA ASP A 128 2.39 -11.80 -6.27
C ASP A 128 2.06 -12.83 -7.37
N GLN A 129 1.98 -14.11 -7.01
CA GLN A 129 1.58 -15.19 -7.92
C GLN A 129 0.16 -15.03 -8.47
N ARG A 130 -0.76 -14.39 -7.72
CA ARG A 130 -2.15 -14.12 -8.14
C ARG A 130 -2.36 -12.68 -8.63
N LYS A 131 -1.30 -11.94 -8.96
CA LYS A 131 -1.43 -10.55 -9.38
C LYS A 131 -2.33 -10.35 -10.61
N ALA A 132 -2.43 -11.35 -11.49
CA ALA A 132 -3.36 -11.34 -12.61
C ALA A 132 -4.83 -11.27 -12.15
N LEU A 133 -5.24 -12.12 -11.20
CA LEU A 133 -6.60 -12.12 -10.62
C LEU A 133 -6.87 -10.82 -9.85
N LEU A 134 -5.89 -10.31 -9.11
CA LEU A 134 -5.99 -9.02 -8.44
C LEU A 134 -6.21 -7.88 -9.44
N THR A 135 -5.45 -7.89 -10.55
CA THR A 135 -5.54 -6.90 -11.62
C THR A 135 -6.91 -6.95 -12.29
N GLU A 136 -7.40 -8.14 -12.62
CA GLU A 136 -8.74 -8.36 -13.18
C GLU A 136 -9.84 -7.83 -12.25
N ALA A 137 -9.77 -8.14 -10.96
CA ALA A 137 -10.73 -7.65 -9.97
C ALA A 137 -10.72 -6.12 -9.85
N LEU A 138 -9.53 -5.50 -9.85
CA LEU A 138 -9.39 -4.03 -9.85
C LEU A 138 -9.98 -3.39 -11.12
N GLN A 139 -9.75 -3.99 -12.29
CA GLN A 139 -10.32 -3.52 -13.55
C GLN A 139 -11.84 -3.59 -13.54
N GLY A 140 -12.41 -4.70 -13.08
CA GLY A 140 -13.85 -4.89 -13.00
C GLY A 140 -14.55 -3.92 -12.04
N LEU A 141 -13.89 -3.56 -10.93
CA LEU A 141 -14.49 -2.70 -9.90
C LEU A 141 -14.30 -1.20 -10.16
N LEU A 142 -13.17 -0.79 -10.74
CA LEU A 142 -12.76 0.62 -10.77
C LEU A 142 -12.55 1.18 -12.18
N GLN A 143 -12.46 0.32 -13.20
CA GLN A 143 -12.20 0.69 -14.59
C GLN A 143 -11.07 1.73 -14.74
N PRO A 144 -9.88 1.51 -14.15
CA PRO A 144 -8.78 2.47 -14.21
C PRO A 144 -8.19 2.51 -15.63
N LYS A 145 -7.62 3.66 -16.01
CA LYS A 145 -6.85 3.80 -17.25
C LYS A 145 -5.53 3.04 -17.23
N SER A 146 -4.93 2.90 -16.04
CA SER A 146 -3.73 2.08 -15.87
C SER A 146 -3.62 1.48 -14.47
N ILE A 147 -2.94 0.34 -14.41
CA ILE A 147 -2.52 -0.31 -13.17
C ILE A 147 -1.01 -0.51 -13.26
N ILE A 148 -0.27 0.05 -12.31
CA ILE A 148 1.18 0.02 -12.24
C ILE A 148 1.57 -0.85 -11.06
N GLU A 149 2.56 -1.73 -11.23
CA GLU A 149 3.18 -2.40 -10.10
C GLU A 149 4.42 -1.65 -9.63
N ARG A 150 4.49 -1.39 -8.33
CA ARG A 150 5.64 -0.80 -7.62
C ARG A 150 6.16 -1.77 -6.59
N ASN A 151 6.78 -2.83 -7.10
CA ASN A 151 7.34 -3.94 -6.33
C ASN A 151 8.85 -3.74 -6.10
N ASP A 152 9.26 -2.51 -5.78
CA ASP A 152 10.64 -2.09 -5.50
C ASP A 152 10.96 -2.05 -3.99
N ALA A 153 10.00 -2.43 -3.14
CA ALA A 153 10.17 -2.45 -1.70
C ALA A 153 11.14 -3.57 -1.26
N PRO A 154 12.23 -3.27 -0.50
CA PRO A 154 13.22 -4.27 -0.09
C PRO A 154 12.67 -5.47 0.69
N ILE A 155 11.52 -5.30 1.36
CA ILE A 155 10.84 -6.35 2.12
C ILE A 155 10.47 -7.57 1.26
N ARG A 156 10.31 -7.40 -0.07
CA ARG A 156 10.07 -8.51 -1.01
C ARG A 156 11.17 -9.56 -0.98
N LYS A 157 12.42 -9.16 -0.73
CA LYS A 157 13.54 -10.10 -0.60
C LYS A 157 13.35 -11.08 0.56
N ALA A 158 12.70 -10.66 1.65
CA ALA A 158 12.38 -11.53 2.78
C ALA A 158 11.31 -12.58 2.44
N GLU A 159 10.59 -12.40 1.35
CA GLU A 159 9.58 -13.32 0.82
C GLU A 159 10.08 -14.10 -0.41
N GLY A 160 11.37 -13.97 -0.74
CA GLY A 160 11.98 -14.65 -1.90
C GLY A 160 11.62 -14.06 -3.25
N LEU A 161 11.16 -12.81 -3.27
CA LEU A 161 10.67 -12.13 -4.47
C LEU A 161 11.71 -11.16 -5.05
N GLU A 162 11.82 -11.17 -6.37
CA GLU A 162 12.54 -10.15 -7.14
C GLU A 162 11.88 -8.78 -6.99
N LEU A 163 12.69 -7.73 -7.12
CA LEU A 163 12.21 -6.35 -7.17
C LEU A 163 11.84 -5.99 -8.60
N HIS A 164 10.68 -5.40 -8.80
CA HIS A 164 10.17 -5.07 -10.13
C HIS A 164 9.30 -3.82 -10.12
N THR A 165 9.37 -3.02 -11.18
CA THR A 165 8.45 -1.91 -11.42
C THR A 165 8.01 -1.98 -12.87
N GLY A 166 6.70 -1.86 -13.11
CA GLY A 166 6.16 -1.98 -14.46
C GLY A 166 4.67 -1.70 -14.55
N VAL A 167 4.11 -1.95 -15.73
CA VAL A 167 2.68 -1.76 -16.01
C VAL A 167 2.00 -3.12 -16.01
N LEU A 168 1.01 -3.29 -15.15
CA LEU A 168 0.16 -4.49 -15.10
C LEU A 168 -0.98 -4.42 -16.12
N ALA A 169 -1.58 -3.24 -16.31
CA ALA A 169 -2.66 -3.04 -17.27
C ALA A 169 -2.74 -1.60 -17.78
N GLY A 170 -3.22 -1.43 -19.01
CA GLY A 170 -3.44 -0.13 -19.65
C GLY A 170 -2.14 0.55 -20.07
N THR A 171 -2.17 1.89 -20.13
CA THR A 171 -1.02 2.71 -20.53
C THR A 171 -0.60 3.58 -19.36
N ALA A 172 0.64 3.40 -18.90
CA ALA A 172 1.17 4.25 -17.83
C ALA A 172 1.10 5.72 -18.24
N PRO A 173 0.62 6.60 -17.35
CA PRO A 173 0.76 8.03 -17.58
C PRO A 173 2.26 8.37 -17.50
N GLY A 174 2.69 9.35 -18.30
CA GLY A 174 3.90 10.09 -17.97
C GLY A 174 3.70 10.91 -16.68
N PRO A 175 4.64 11.80 -16.33
CA PRO A 175 4.43 12.73 -15.24
C PRO A 175 3.10 13.48 -15.39
N PHE A 176 2.31 13.54 -14.33
CA PHE A 176 1.02 14.22 -14.33
C PHE A 176 0.73 14.90 -13.00
N GLU A 177 -0.21 15.83 -13.03
CA GLU A 177 -0.57 16.64 -11.87
C GLU A 177 -1.73 16.03 -11.09
N ILE A 178 -1.60 16.03 -9.76
CA ILE A 178 -2.69 15.78 -8.81
C ILE A 178 -2.92 17.03 -7.98
N SER A 179 -4.17 17.27 -7.57
CA SER A 179 -4.50 18.34 -6.63
C SER A 179 -4.83 17.77 -5.26
N VAL A 180 -4.17 18.29 -4.23
CA VAL A 180 -4.43 17.99 -2.82
C VAL A 180 -4.77 19.30 -2.13
N ASP A 181 -6.01 19.44 -1.66
CA ASP A 181 -6.49 20.62 -0.95
C ASP A 181 -6.17 21.97 -1.63
N GLY A 182 -6.19 22.00 -2.97
CA GLY A 182 -5.88 23.18 -3.78
C GLY A 182 -4.39 23.42 -4.05
N ILE A 183 -3.52 22.46 -3.75
CA ILE A 183 -2.10 22.48 -4.14
C ILE A 183 -1.88 21.42 -5.21
N THR A 184 -1.24 21.81 -6.30
CA THR A 184 -0.87 20.91 -7.39
C THR A 184 0.49 20.27 -7.13
N PHE A 185 0.56 18.95 -7.27
CA PHE A 185 1.78 18.17 -7.20
C PHE A 185 1.96 17.38 -8.50
N GLU A 186 3.14 17.47 -9.08
CA GLU A 186 3.55 16.60 -10.17
C GLU A 186 3.99 15.24 -9.61
N ILE A 187 3.43 14.17 -10.14
CA ILE A 187 3.75 12.80 -9.74
C ILE A 187 4.13 11.95 -10.95
N ASP A 188 5.14 11.10 -10.74
CA ASP A 188 5.52 10.04 -11.67
C ASP A 188 5.35 8.69 -10.95
N LEU A 189 4.41 7.88 -11.44
CA LEU A 189 4.07 6.60 -10.81
C LEU A 189 5.12 5.51 -11.08
N LEU A 190 5.93 5.64 -12.14
CA LEU A 190 6.96 4.67 -12.50
C LEU A 190 8.32 5.02 -11.88
N GLN A 191 8.72 6.29 -11.96
CA GLN A 191 10.06 6.75 -11.56
C GLN A 191 10.10 7.51 -10.22
N GLY A 192 8.94 7.91 -9.70
CA GLY A 192 8.86 8.64 -8.43
C GLY A 192 9.25 7.80 -7.21
N GLN A 193 9.55 8.43 -6.08
CA GLN A 193 9.82 7.72 -4.82
C GLN A 193 8.55 7.06 -4.25
N LYS A 194 8.70 5.85 -3.68
CA LYS A 194 7.60 5.03 -3.12
C LYS A 194 6.52 4.74 -4.17
N THR A 195 5.24 4.91 -3.84
CA THR A 195 4.11 4.73 -4.75
C THR A 195 3.70 6.02 -5.47
N GLY A 196 4.49 7.09 -5.36
CA GLY A 196 4.22 8.39 -5.99
C GLY A 196 4.07 9.52 -4.98
N PHE A 197 3.27 9.36 -3.92
CA PHE A 197 3.02 10.41 -2.92
C PHE A 197 2.78 9.81 -1.52
N TYR A 198 3.04 10.58 -0.46
CA TYR A 198 2.79 10.16 0.93
C TYR A 198 1.32 10.38 1.28
N LEU A 199 0.46 9.49 0.78
CA LEU A 199 -1.00 9.56 1.02
C LEU A 199 -1.37 9.45 2.51
N ASP A 200 -0.51 8.80 3.31
CA ASP A 200 -0.65 8.70 4.76
C ASP A 200 -0.47 10.03 5.49
N GLN A 201 0.23 10.99 4.88
CA GLN A 201 0.46 12.33 5.41
C GLN A 201 -0.63 13.33 5.02
N LEU A 202 -1.59 12.98 4.15
CA LEU A 202 -2.67 13.87 3.73
C LEU A 202 -3.39 14.59 4.89
N PRO A 203 -3.83 13.88 5.96
CA PRO A 203 -4.47 14.55 7.09
C PRO A 203 -3.51 15.48 7.84
N ASN A 204 -2.23 15.11 7.89
CA ASN A 204 -1.20 15.85 8.61
C ASN A 204 -0.84 17.16 7.90
N TYR A 205 -0.84 17.19 6.56
CA TYR A 205 -0.64 18.44 5.80
C TYR A 205 -1.65 19.50 6.23
N THR A 206 -2.93 19.12 6.31
CA THR A 206 -4.00 20.03 6.71
C THR A 206 -3.92 20.39 8.21
N ALA A 207 -3.63 19.43 9.08
CA ALA A 207 -3.49 19.69 10.52
C ALA A 207 -2.31 20.64 10.82
N VAL A 208 -1.12 20.36 10.28
CA VAL A 208 0.09 21.18 10.51
C VAL A 208 -0.11 22.61 9.98
N ALA A 209 -0.74 22.77 8.83
CA ALA A 209 -1.04 24.08 8.28
C ALA A 209 -2.02 24.91 9.12
N ALA A 210 -2.86 24.28 9.95
CA ALA A 210 -3.67 25.00 10.93
C ALA A 210 -2.81 25.63 12.03
N HIS A 211 -1.74 24.95 12.46
CA HIS A 211 -0.85 25.41 13.52
C HIS A 211 0.22 26.42 13.05
N ALA A 212 0.46 26.50 11.74
CA ALA A 212 1.53 27.31 11.15
C ALA A 212 1.21 28.80 10.94
N LYS A 213 -0.07 29.20 11.03
CA LYS A 213 -0.51 30.56 10.71
C LYS A 213 0.24 31.60 11.55
N GLY A 214 0.84 32.60 10.89
CA GLY A 214 1.61 33.66 11.53
C GLY A 214 2.97 33.26 12.12
N ARG A 215 3.43 32.03 11.92
CA ARG A 215 4.70 31.52 12.49
C ARG A 215 5.80 31.38 11.43
N LYS A 216 7.05 31.34 11.91
CA LYS A 216 8.18 30.84 11.11
C LYS A 216 8.22 29.32 11.27
N VAL A 217 8.15 28.59 10.16
CA VAL A 217 8.14 27.12 10.16
C VAL A 217 9.36 26.62 9.41
N LEU A 218 10.02 25.61 9.97
CA LEU A 218 11.08 24.85 9.34
C LEU A 218 10.52 23.47 9.00
N ASP A 219 10.50 23.15 7.71
CA ASP A 219 10.17 21.81 7.22
C ASP A 219 11.49 21.06 6.96
N CYS A 220 11.70 19.96 7.66
CA CYS A 220 12.90 19.12 7.56
C CYS A 220 12.54 17.81 6.86
N PHE A 221 13.44 17.25 6.05
CA PHE A 221 13.19 16.02 5.28
C PHE A 221 12.00 16.14 4.33
N THR A 222 11.96 17.27 3.64
CA THR A 222 10.80 17.75 2.87
C THR A 222 10.33 16.81 1.76
N ASN A 223 11.17 15.87 1.30
CA ASN A 223 10.90 15.01 0.14
C ASN A 223 10.40 15.85 -1.07
N GLN A 224 9.16 15.66 -1.51
CA GLN A 224 8.50 16.44 -2.58
C GLN A 224 8.06 17.85 -2.13
N GLY A 225 8.30 18.21 -0.87
CA GLY A 225 7.99 19.51 -0.30
C GLY A 225 6.53 19.69 0.09
N ALA A 226 5.74 18.62 0.23
CA ALA A 226 4.28 18.72 0.39
C ALA A 226 3.78 19.53 1.60
N PHE A 227 4.56 19.67 2.67
CA PHE A 227 4.22 20.58 3.78
C PHE A 227 4.45 22.05 3.40
N GLY A 228 5.51 22.38 2.65
CA GLY A 228 5.92 23.75 2.31
C GLY A 228 4.81 24.62 1.69
N PRO A 229 4.22 24.25 0.53
CA PRO A 229 3.17 25.02 -0.11
C PRO A 229 1.94 25.23 0.79
N ARG A 230 1.60 24.25 1.63
CA ARG A 230 0.46 24.35 2.57
C ARG A 230 0.71 25.35 3.70
N LEU A 231 1.96 25.46 4.14
CA LEU A 231 2.39 26.45 5.13
C LEU A 231 2.37 27.88 4.56
N CYS A 232 2.55 28.04 3.25
CA CYS A 232 2.60 29.34 2.56
C CYS A 232 1.22 29.88 2.11
N GLN A 233 0.21 29.03 1.89
CA GLN A 233 -1.15 29.46 1.50
C GLN A 233 -1.94 30.18 2.60
N ARG A 234 -1.47 30.12 3.86
CA ARG A 234 -2.00 30.90 4.98
C ARG A 234 -0.98 31.98 5.33
N PRO A 235 -1.37 33.18 5.81
CA PRO A 235 -0.45 34.30 6.04
C PRO A 235 0.52 33.96 7.17
N ALA A 236 1.56 33.22 6.85
CA ALA A 236 2.66 32.82 7.69
C ALA A 236 3.92 33.34 7.02
N ARG A 237 4.80 33.98 7.77
CA ARG A 237 6.16 34.31 7.30
C ARG A 237 6.98 33.02 7.27
N ALA A 238 6.60 32.08 6.41
CA ALA A 238 7.27 30.80 6.26
C ALA A 238 8.54 31.00 5.42
N ARG A 239 9.70 30.64 5.98
CA ARG A 239 10.93 30.45 5.19
C ARG A 239 11.10 28.96 4.99
N CYS A 240 10.71 28.47 3.82
CA CYS A 240 10.92 27.09 3.43
C CYS A 240 12.40 26.92 3.04
N LYS A 241 13.18 26.16 3.81
CA LYS A 241 14.47 25.63 3.33
C LYS A 241 14.22 24.21 2.87
N LEU A 242 14.26 23.97 1.56
CA LEU A 242 14.27 22.61 1.02
C LEU A 242 15.63 21.97 1.30
N SER A 243 15.67 20.89 2.08
CA SER A 243 16.82 19.98 2.07
C SER A 243 16.48 18.79 1.19
N ARG A 244 17.00 18.76 -0.04
CA ARG A 244 16.95 17.54 -0.88
C ARG A 244 17.93 16.52 -0.29
N SER A 245 17.46 15.33 0.06
CA SER A 245 18.31 14.14 0.00
C SER A 245 18.44 13.80 -1.49
N ALA A 246 19.59 14.10 -2.09
CA ALA A 246 19.80 13.93 -3.53
C ALA A 246 19.60 12.46 -3.97
N PRO A 247 18.91 12.25 -5.09
CA PRO A 247 19.43 11.44 -6.18
C PRO A 247 19.75 12.38 -7.35
N SER A 248 20.96 12.24 -7.89
CA SER A 248 21.50 12.78 -9.15
C SER A 248 20.78 14.00 -9.76
N ALA A 249 21.51 15.12 -9.79
CA ALA A 249 21.15 16.37 -10.46
C ALA A 249 20.58 16.19 -11.87
N SER A 250 19.37 16.70 -12.10
CA SER A 250 19.05 17.63 -13.20
C SER A 250 17.57 18.02 -13.15
N ASN A 251 17.31 19.28 -13.53
CA ASN A 251 16.02 19.89 -13.85
C ASN A 251 15.06 20.26 -12.71
N SER A 252 15.06 21.55 -12.36
CA SER A 252 13.84 22.36 -12.24
C SER A 252 14.24 23.84 -12.17
N SER A 253 13.96 24.57 -13.25
CA SER A 253 13.99 26.02 -13.33
C SER A 253 12.98 26.62 -12.35
N ALA A 254 13.36 27.77 -11.78
CA ALA A 254 12.59 28.48 -10.77
C ALA A 254 11.22 28.93 -11.30
N ALA A 255 10.16 28.64 -10.55
CA ALA A 255 8.87 29.30 -10.73
C ALA A 255 8.94 30.71 -10.12
N THR A 256 8.85 31.73 -10.98
CA THR A 256 8.78 33.14 -10.59
C THR A 256 7.31 33.53 -10.32
N PRO A 257 6.98 34.20 -9.21
CA PRO A 257 5.66 34.81 -9.06
C PRO A 257 5.62 36.13 -9.86
N SER A 258 4.64 36.26 -10.76
CA SER A 258 4.30 37.53 -11.40
C SER A 258 3.67 38.46 -10.36
N ALA A 259 4.38 39.54 -10.04
CA ALA A 259 3.83 40.64 -9.26
C ALA A 259 3.34 41.73 -10.23
N THR A 260 2.03 41.97 -10.22
CA THR A 260 1.39 43.12 -10.85
C THR A 260 1.67 44.36 -10.01
N THR A 261 2.24 45.40 -10.60
CA THR A 261 1.94 46.81 -10.30
C THR A 261 2.17 47.60 -11.58
#